data_AF-A0A520WR46-F1
#
_entry.id   AF-A0A520WR46-F1
#
_cell.length_a   1.000
_cell.length_b   1.000
_cell.length_c   1.000
_cell.angle_alpha   90.00
_cell.angle_beta   90.00
_cell.angle_gamma   90.00
#
_symmetry.space_group_name_H-M   'P 1'
#
loop_
_entity.id
_entity.type
_entity.pdbx_description
1 polymer ?
#
loop_
_entity_poly.entity_id
_entity_poly.type
_entity_poly.pdbx_seq_one_letter_code
_entity_poly.pdbx_strand_id
1 'polypeptide(L)'
;FDTGDQSALAAHMERVSQIMSEGMLSTTAPILLVRGGQSDLVTPEAVKSFLDLVPEAEFVDVAGTGHMVAGDDNDAFTEAVAEFLSRHHQLFT
;
A
#
# COMPACT_ATOMS: atom_id res chain seq x y z
N PHE A 1 -26.10 11.54 10.05
CA PHE A 1 -24.83 12.02 9.49
C PHE A 1 -25.17 13.13 8.53
N ASP A 2 -24.89 14.37 8.92
CA ASP A 2 -25.15 15.53 8.07
C ASP A 2 -24.08 15.60 6.99
N THR A 3 -24.47 15.31 5.74
CA THR A 3 -23.61 15.32 4.55
C THR A 3 -23.29 16.73 4.04
N GLY A 4 -23.66 17.78 4.79
CA GLY A 4 -23.60 19.18 4.36
C GLY A 4 -22.27 19.92 4.58
N ASP A 5 -21.38 19.44 5.45
CA ASP A 5 -20.12 20.14 5.74
C ASP A 5 -18.92 19.50 5.03
N GLN A 6 -18.75 19.86 3.75
CA GLN A 6 -17.60 19.43 2.95
C GLN A 6 -16.26 19.86 3.58
N SER A 7 -16.23 20.96 4.34
CA SER A 7 -15.01 21.45 4.97
C SER A 7 -14.58 20.55 6.13
N ALA A 8 -15.55 20.08 6.93
CA ALA A 8 -15.28 19.13 8.02
C ALA A 8 -14.81 17.77 7.48
N LEU A 9 -15.40 17.28 6.39
CA LEU A 9 -14.96 16.04 5.74
C LEU A 9 -13.54 16.16 5.20
N ALA A 10 -13.22 17.26 4.49
CA ALA A 10 -11.88 17.51 3.95
C ALA A 10 -10.83 17.58 5.07
N ALA A 11 -11.10 18.37 6.13
CA ALA A 11 -10.19 18.48 7.27
C ALA A 11 -10.02 17.14 8.02
N HIS A 12 -11.04 16.29 8.05
CA HIS A 12 -10.94 14.95 8.61
C HIS A 12 -10.04 14.05 7.75
N MET A 13 -10.24 14.03 6.43
CA MET A 13 -9.41 13.26 5.50
C MET A 13 -7.94 13.70 5.55
N GLU A 14 -7.67 15.00 5.63
CA GLU A 14 -6.32 15.54 5.79
C GLU A 14 -5.66 15.03 7.09
N ARG A 15 -6.38 15.10 8.21
CA ARG A 15 -5.88 14.55 9.49
C ARG A 15 -5.62 13.04 9.41
N VAL A 16 -6.50 12.27 8.78
CA VAL A 16 -6.32 10.83 8.61
C VAL A 16 -5.07 10.55 7.75
N SER A 17 -4.89 11.27 6.65
CA SER A 17 -3.72 11.13 5.77
C SER A 17 -2.42 11.47 6.51
N GLN A 18 -2.42 12.53 7.32
CA GLN A 18 -1.27 12.91 8.15
C GLN A 18 -0.92 11.79 9.15
N ILE A 19 -1.90 11.31 9.91
CA ILE A 19 -1.69 10.24 10.91
C ILE A 19 -1.15 8.97 10.25
N MET A 20 -1.70 8.59 9.09
CA MET A 20 -1.22 7.42 8.35
C MET A 20 0.23 7.60 7.87
N SER A 21 0.57 8.78 7.36
CA SER A 21 1.93 9.09 6.88
C SER A 21 2.94 9.09 8.03
N GLU A 22 2.60 9.71 9.16
CA GLU A 22 3.44 9.72 10.36
C GLU A 22 3.61 8.29 10.93
N GLY A 23 2.53 7.51 10.99
CA GLY A 23 2.58 6.11 11.40
C GLY A 23 3.48 5.27 10.50
N MET A 24 3.39 5.46 9.19
CA MET A 24 4.24 4.79 8.22
C MET A 24 5.72 5.13 8.44
N LEU A 25 6.05 6.42 8.59
CA LEU A 25 7.42 6.86 8.86
C LEU A 25 7.99 6.37 10.20
N SER A 26 7.12 6.07 11.17
CA SER A 26 7.52 5.50 12.46
C SER A 26 7.72 3.97 12.44
N THR A 27 7.37 3.31 11.34
CA THR A 27 7.46 1.85 11.21
C THR A 27 8.89 1.42 10.92
N THR A 28 9.42 0.49 11.71
CA THR A 28 10.76 -0.07 11.53
C THR A 28 10.77 -1.45 10.88
N ALA A 29 9.59 -2.02 10.65
CA ALA A 29 9.46 -3.29 9.94
C ALA A 29 9.65 -3.06 8.44
N PRO A 30 10.20 -4.03 7.69
CA PRO A 30 10.20 -4.00 6.24
C PRO A 30 8.79 -3.85 5.68
N ILE A 31 8.65 -3.12 4.58
CA ILE A 31 7.36 -2.82 3.96
C ILE A 31 7.35 -3.30 2.50
N LEU A 32 6.27 -3.97 2.12
CA LEU A 32 5.96 -4.31 0.74
C LEU A 32 4.67 -3.61 0.32
N LEU A 33 4.73 -2.84 -0.76
CA LEU A 33 3.56 -2.31 -1.46
C LEU A 33 3.23 -3.22 -2.65
N VAL A 34 2.04 -3.84 -2.63
CA VAL A 34 1.53 -4.63 -3.76
C VAL A 34 0.41 -3.85 -4.44
N ARG A 35 0.56 -3.62 -5.74
CA ARG A 35 -0.45 -2.96 -6.59
C ARG A 35 -0.90 -3.93 -7.66
N GLY A 36 -2.19 -3.90 -8.00
CA GLY A 36 -2.66 -4.49 -9.25
C GLY A 36 -2.51 -3.52 -10.41
N GLY A 37 -1.95 -3.98 -11.52
CA GLY A 37 -1.54 -3.10 -12.63
C GLY A 37 -2.67 -2.34 -13.30
N GLN A 38 -3.91 -2.84 -13.17
CA GLN A 38 -5.12 -2.18 -13.66
C GLN A 38 -5.87 -1.41 -12.55
N SER A 39 -5.24 -1.18 -11.39
CA SER A 39 -5.88 -0.42 -10.32
C SER A 39 -5.99 1.07 -10.67
N ASP A 40 -7.23 1.56 -10.68
CA ASP A 40 -7.57 2.98 -10.80
C ASP A 40 -7.57 3.72 -9.44
N LEU A 41 -7.59 2.97 -8.33
CA LEU A 41 -7.62 3.55 -6.98
C LEU A 41 -6.22 3.79 -6.43
N VAL A 42 -5.31 2.84 -6.64
CA VAL A 42 -3.89 3.00 -6.33
C VAL A 42 -3.20 3.27 -7.65
N THR A 43 -3.01 4.55 -7.98
CA THR A 43 -2.42 4.96 -9.25
C THR A 43 -0.88 4.86 -9.22
N PRO A 44 -0.21 4.85 -10.39
CA PRO A 44 1.26 4.91 -10.43
C PRO A 44 1.85 6.15 -9.72
N GLU A 45 1.15 7.29 -9.76
CA GLU A 45 1.56 8.51 -9.07
C GLU A 45 1.45 8.38 -7.55
N ALA A 46 0.41 7.68 -7.07
CA ALA A 46 0.25 7.37 -5.65
C ALA A 46 1.36 6.41 -5.17
N VAL A 47 1.71 5.39 -5.96
CA VAL A 47 2.87 4.51 -5.69
C VAL A 47 4.15 5.32 -5.61
N LYS A 48 4.40 6.20 -6.59
CA LYS A 48 5.59 7.05 -6.57
C LYS A 48 5.64 7.92 -5.32
N SER A 49 4.53 8.58 -4.98
CA SER A 49 4.43 9.43 -3.78
C SER A 49 4.69 8.64 -2.50
N PHE A 50 4.23 7.38 -2.45
CA PHE A 50 4.51 6.47 -1.34
C PHE A 50 5.99 6.10 -1.24
N LEU A 51 6.62 5.73 -2.37
CA LEU A 51 8.05 5.38 -2.41
C LEU A 51 8.96 6.58 -2.16
N ASP A 52 8.53 7.80 -2.52
CA ASP A 52 9.24 9.04 -2.16
C ASP A 52 9.20 9.27 -0.63
N LEU A 53 8.13 8.83 0.05
CA LEU A 53 7.98 8.92 1.51
C LEU A 53 8.73 7.79 2.23
N VAL A 54 8.69 6.56 1.69
CA VAL A 54 9.26 5.35 2.30
C VAL A 54 10.18 4.67 1.28
N PRO A 55 11.40 5.20 1.06
CA PRO A 55 12.29 4.74 0.00
C PRO A 55 12.84 3.32 0.19
N GLU A 56 12.76 2.78 1.41
CA GLU A 56 13.15 1.40 1.71
C GLU A 56 12.04 0.37 1.46
N ALA A 57 10.82 0.82 1.15
CA ALA A 57 9.73 -0.09 0.82
C ALA A 57 10.00 -0.79 -0.51
N GLU A 58 9.72 -2.09 -0.55
CA GLU A 58 9.68 -2.85 -1.78
C GLU A 58 8.34 -2.64 -2.49
N PHE A 59 8.33 -2.74 -3.81
CA PHE A 59 7.14 -2.54 -4.64
C PHE A 59 7.00 -3.65 -5.68
N VAL A 60 5.78 -4.19 -5.79
CA VAL A 60 5.39 -5.15 -6.82
C VAL A 60 4.12 -4.68 -7.50
N ASP A 61 4.15 -4.71 -8.84
CA ASP A 61 3.00 -4.45 -9.70
C ASP A 61 2.56 -5.76 -10.38
N VAL A 62 1.36 -6.24 -10.05
CA VAL A 62 0.80 -7.50 -10.55
C VAL A 62 -0.03 -7.23 -11.79
N ALA A 63 0.55 -7.51 -12.95
CA ALA A 63 -0.10 -7.30 -14.24
C ALA A 63 -1.42 -8.09 -14.36
N GLY A 64 -2.42 -7.48 -15.02
CA GLY A 64 -3.70 -8.14 -15.28
C GLY A 64 -4.67 -8.20 -14.09
N THR A 65 -4.30 -7.67 -12.93
CA THR A 65 -5.18 -7.59 -11.75
C THR A 65 -5.69 -6.16 -11.53
N GLY A 66 -6.91 -6.05 -11.01
CA GLY A 66 -7.53 -4.81 -10.58
C GLY A 66 -7.09 -4.40 -9.18
N HIS A 67 -7.95 -3.71 -8.44
CA HIS A 67 -7.59 -3.24 -7.09
C HIS A 67 -7.51 -4.37 -6.05
N MET A 68 -8.23 -5.47 -6.26
CA MET A 68 -8.30 -6.60 -5.33
C MET A 68 -7.34 -7.72 -5.78
N VAL A 69 -6.03 -7.45 -5.76
CA VAL A 69 -5.01 -8.37 -6.29
C VAL A 69 -5.17 -9.80 -5.76
N ALA A 70 -5.33 -9.98 -4.45
CA ALA A 70 -5.50 -11.30 -3.84
C ALA A 70 -6.82 -12.01 -4.21
N GLY A 71 -7.82 -11.26 -4.66
CA GLY A 71 -9.08 -11.79 -5.19
C GLY A 71 -9.01 -12.14 -6.67
N ASP A 72 -8.24 -11.38 -7.44
CA ASP A 72 -8.09 -11.56 -8.89
C ASP A 72 -7.04 -12.63 -9.23
N ASP A 73 -5.88 -12.59 -8.56
CA ASP A 73 -4.79 -13.55 -8.70
C ASP A 73 -4.11 -13.79 -7.34
N ASN A 74 -4.68 -14.74 -6.60
CA ASN A 74 -4.21 -15.10 -5.26
C ASN A 74 -2.82 -15.73 -5.29
N ASP A 75 -2.49 -16.47 -6.35
CA ASP A 75 -1.21 -17.16 -6.47
C ASP A 75 -0.09 -16.14 -6.65
N ALA A 76 -0.25 -15.18 -7.57
CA ALA A 76 0.72 -14.10 -7.77
C ALA A 76 0.87 -13.20 -6.53
N PHE A 77 -0.24 -12.89 -5.85
CA PHE A 77 -0.20 -12.15 -4.58
C PHE A 77 0.58 -12.91 -3.51
N THR A 78 0.28 -14.20 -3.33
CA THR A 78 0.88 -15.05 -2.31
C THR A 78 2.37 -15.26 -2.57
N GLU A 79 2.77 -15.45 -3.84
CA GLU A 79 4.16 -15.54 -4.24
C GLU A 79 4.94 -14.28 -3.86
N ALA A 80 4.42 -13.09 -4.24
CA ALA A 80 5.06 -11.81 -3.90
C ALA A 80 5.24 -11.62 -2.38
N VAL A 81 4.22 -11.98 -1.59
CA VAL A 81 4.29 -11.91 -0.12
C VAL A 81 5.28 -12.93 0.46
N ALA A 82 5.26 -14.18 -0.02
CA ALA A 82 6.15 -15.23 0.47
C ALA A 82 7.62 -14.91 0.17
N GLU A 83 7.92 -14.43 -1.03
CA GLU A 83 9.26 -14.01 -1.40
C GLU A 83 9.76 -12.84 -0.52
N PHE A 84 8.93 -11.82 -0.33
CA PHE A 84 9.24 -10.69 0.55
C PHE A 84 9.53 -11.16 1.98
N LEU A 85 8.67 -12.01 2.55
CA LEU A 85 8.87 -12.56 3.88
C LEU A 85 10.17 -13.38 3.95
N SER A 86 10.51 -14.16 2.92
CA SER A 86 11.76 -14.93 2.91
C SER A 86 13.03 -14.06 2.91
N ARG A 87 12.97 -12.86 2.33
CA ARG A 87 14.08 -11.89 2.31
C ARG A 87 14.30 -11.23 3.68
N HIS A 88 13.22 -10.94 4.39
CA HIS A 88 13.23 -10.13 5.62
C HIS A 88 13.11 -10.94 6.91
N HIS A 89 12.63 -12.17 6.81
CA HIS A 89 12.49 -13.09 7.93
C HIS A 89 13.09 -14.44 7.54
N GLN A 90 14.16 -14.82 8.23
CA GLN A 90 14.60 -16.21 8.17
C GLN A 90 13.51 -17.09 8.78
N LEU A 91 12.72 -17.74 7.92
CA LEU A 91 11.93 -18.89 8.31
C LEU A 91 12.95 -19.93 8.81
N PHE A 92 12.88 -20.24 10.09
CA PHE A 92 13.86 -21.06 10.82
C PHE A 92 14.38 -22.26 10.00
N THR A 93 15.71 -22.42 9.96
CA THR A 93 16.41 -23.62 9.46
C THR A 93 16.20 -24.83 10.35
#